data_AF-A0A7X8R538-F1
#
_entry.id   AF-A0A7X8R538-F1
#
_cell.length_a   1.000
_cell.length_b   1.000
_cell.length_c   1.000
_cell.angle_alpha   90.00
_cell.angle_beta   90.00
_cell.angle_gamma   90.00
#
_symmetry.space_group_name_H-M   'P 1'
#
loop_
_entity.id
_entity.type
_entity.pdbx_description
1 polymer ?
#
loop_
_entity_poly.entity_id
_entity_poly.type
_entity_poly.pdbx_seq_one_letter_code
_entity_poly.pdbx_strand_id
1 'polypeptide(L)'
;MTSKERVRAVLNRRPVDRFPVDLWHTPEVAALLKRHFGVADDFSMWKSLGLDKLVWDFIDYHADEGNAAGAQVGAGAEDKGAVRTTWGVALRTVQAGAAQYDEVAEPPLRSFTEIIQMDEYPFWPDPERFDY
;
A
#
# COMPACT_ATOMS: atom_id res chain seq x y z
N MET A 1 -8.49 16.83 19.73
CA MET A 1 -9.01 15.54 19.20
C MET A 1 -7.85 14.56 19.06
N THR A 2 -8.08 13.26 19.24
CA THR A 2 -7.10 12.21 18.92
C THR A 2 -6.97 12.04 17.41
N SER A 3 -5.90 11.38 16.94
CA SER A 3 -5.73 11.09 15.51
C SER A 3 -6.90 10.32 14.90
N LYS A 4 -7.38 9.29 15.62
CA LYS A 4 -8.55 8.50 15.20
C LYS A 4 -9.83 9.33 15.14
N GLU A 5 -10.06 10.20 16.12
CA GLU A 5 -11.22 11.11 16.12
C GLU A 5 -11.18 12.08 14.94
N ARG A 6 -10.00 12.63 14.64
CA ARG A 6 -9.79 13.58 13.55
C ARG A 6 -10.06 12.96 12.19
N VAL A 7 -9.47 11.79 11.90
CA VAL A 7 -9.73 11.05 10.67
C VAL A 7 -11.22 10.72 10.54
N ARG A 8 -11.84 10.20 11.61
CA ARG A 8 -13.27 9.88 11.59
C ARG A 8 -14.15 11.10 11.36
N ALA A 9 -13.82 12.25 11.95
CA ALA A 9 -14.57 13.49 11.75
C ALA A 9 -14.50 13.98 10.29
N VAL A 10 -13.32 13.94 9.67
CA VAL A 10 -13.16 14.29 8.24
C VAL A 10 -14.00 13.39 7.34
N LEU A 11 -13.94 12.06 7.53
CA LEU A 11 -14.74 11.11 6.76
C LEU A 11 -16.25 11.36 6.90
N ASN A 12 -16.69 11.88 8.05
CA ASN A 12 -18.08 12.24 8.33
C ASN A 12 -18.42 13.71 8.03
N ARG A 13 -17.53 14.45 7.35
CA ARG A 13 -17.71 15.87 7.00
C ARG A 13 -18.02 16.76 8.22
N ARG A 14 -17.40 16.46 9.37
CA ARG A 14 -17.54 17.23 10.61
C ARG A 14 -16.34 18.19 10.80
N PRO A 15 -16.51 19.28 11.58
CA PRO A 15 -15.40 20.15 11.95
C PRO A 15 -14.27 19.39 12.67
N VAL A 16 -13.03 19.85 12.46
CA VAL A 16 -11.82 19.31 13.08
C VAL A 16 -10.95 20.43 13.65
N ASP A 17 -10.13 20.11 14.66
CA ASP A 17 -9.18 21.04 15.27
C ASP A 17 -8.00 21.40 14.34
N ARG A 18 -7.63 20.48 13.44
CA ARG A 18 -6.75 20.68 12.28
C ARG A 18 -7.02 19.60 11.24
N PHE A 19 -6.55 19.78 10.00
CA PHE A 19 -6.60 18.71 9.01
C PHE A 19 -5.70 17.53 9.44
N PRO A 20 -6.14 16.27 9.23
CA PRO A 20 -5.30 15.11 9.46
C PRO A 20 -4.11 15.12 8.48
N VAL A 21 -2.94 14.71 8.96
CA VAL A 21 -1.72 14.65 8.15
C VAL A 21 -1.21 13.21 8.16
N ASP A 22 -0.89 12.69 6.98
CA ASP A 22 -0.30 11.38 6.81
C ASP A 22 1.00 11.49 6.00
N LEU A 23 1.87 10.51 6.15
CA LEU A 23 3.12 10.39 5.41
C LEU A 23 3.31 8.95 4.93
N TRP A 24 3.68 8.86 3.65
CA TRP A 24 4.06 7.63 2.98
C TRP A 24 5.51 7.79 2.53
N HIS A 25 6.31 6.78 2.79
CA HIS A 25 7.75 6.85 2.62
C HIS A 25 8.33 5.47 2.36
N THR A 26 9.51 5.43 1.76
CA THR A 26 10.28 4.19 1.61
C THR A 26 10.95 3.80 2.93
N PRO A 27 11.45 2.56 3.07
CA PRO A 27 12.17 2.11 4.27
C PRO A 27 13.40 2.96 4.61
N GLU A 28 14.10 3.48 3.61
CA GLU A 28 15.30 4.30 3.81
C GLU A 28 14.96 5.64 4.45
N VAL A 29 13.86 6.27 4.02
CA VAL A 29 13.34 7.50 4.64
C VAL A 29 12.86 7.21 6.07
N ALA A 30 12.23 6.06 6.32
CA ALA A 30 11.86 5.62 7.67
C ALA A 30 13.08 5.56 8.59
N ALA A 31 14.18 4.97 8.12
CA ALA A 31 15.42 4.85 8.87
C ALA A 31 16.04 6.22 9.20
N LEU A 32 16.01 7.17 8.25
CA LEU A 32 16.47 8.54 8.48
C LEU A 32 15.63 9.26 9.55
N LEU A 33 14.31 9.16 9.46
CA LEU A 33 13.38 9.80 10.40
C LEU A 33 13.49 9.20 11.80
N LYS A 34 13.56 7.86 11.92
CA LYS A 34 13.80 7.18 13.20
C LYS A 34 15.11 7.61 13.84
N ARG A 35 16.19 7.73 13.05
CA ARG A 35 17.47 8.24 13.54
C ARG A 35 17.39 9.69 13.97
N HIS A 36 16.69 10.54 13.22
CA HIS A 36 16.53 11.96 13.55
C HIS A 36 15.81 12.16 14.89
N PHE A 37 14.75 11.39 15.15
CA PHE A 37 13.98 11.48 16.39
C PHE A 37 14.53 10.60 17.54
N GLY A 38 15.54 9.77 17.28
CA GLY A 38 16.13 8.88 18.28
C GLY A 38 15.17 7.78 18.77
N VAL A 39 14.32 7.26 17.88
CA VAL A 39 13.29 6.24 18.20
C VAL A 39 13.55 4.93 17.46
N ALA A 40 13.11 3.81 18.05
CA ALA A 40 13.40 2.47 17.51
C ALA A 40 12.34 1.96 16.52
N ASP A 41 11.09 2.40 16.66
CA ASP A 41 9.95 1.87 15.92
C ASP A 41 9.14 2.96 15.22
N ASP A 42 8.35 2.54 14.23
CA ASP A 42 7.61 3.44 13.36
C ASP A 42 6.45 4.13 14.09
N PHE A 43 5.81 3.48 15.07
CA PHE A 43 4.75 4.12 15.87
C PHE A 43 5.29 5.30 16.69
N SER A 44 6.46 5.12 17.31
CA SER A 44 7.14 6.20 18.02
C SER A 44 7.54 7.33 17.07
N MET A 45 8.02 7.00 15.87
CA MET A 45 8.33 7.99 14.83
C MET A 45 7.09 8.77 14.39
N TRP A 46 5.98 8.10 14.11
CA TRP A 46 4.73 8.75 13.69
C TRP A 46 4.17 9.69 14.76
N LYS A 47 4.30 9.31 16.04
CA LYS A 47 3.95 10.19 17.17
C LYS A 47 4.85 11.43 17.21
N SER A 48 6.17 11.27 17.05
CA SER A 48 7.10 12.41 17.01
C SER A 48 6.85 13.36 15.84
N LEU A 49 6.41 12.84 14.70
CA LEU A 49 5.99 13.62 13.53
C LEU A 49 4.59 14.25 13.68
N GLY A 50 3.83 13.86 14.70
CA GLY A 50 2.45 14.33 14.92
C GLY A 50 1.46 13.82 13.87
N LEU A 51 1.72 12.66 13.26
CA LEU A 51 0.89 12.11 12.19
C LEU A 51 -0.46 11.57 12.68
N ASP A 52 -1.44 11.64 11.79
CA ASP A 52 -2.71 10.95 11.86
C ASP A 52 -2.65 9.66 11.05
N LYS A 53 -1.63 8.84 11.33
CA LYS A 53 -1.21 7.73 10.48
C LYS A 53 -2.38 6.81 10.11
N LEU A 54 -2.57 6.62 8.81
CA LEU A 54 -3.35 5.52 8.26
C LEU A 54 -2.41 4.31 8.14
N VAL A 55 -2.64 3.30 8.97
CA VAL A 55 -1.84 2.07 9.00
C VAL A 55 -2.43 1.10 7.99
N TRP A 56 -1.57 0.51 7.17
CA TRP A 56 -1.96 -0.58 6.28
C TRP A 56 -2.27 -1.84 7.08
N ASP A 57 -3.36 -2.49 6.70
CA ASP A 57 -3.64 -3.87 7.07
C ASP A 57 -3.56 -4.68 5.79
N PHE A 58 -2.56 -5.56 5.71
CA PHE A 58 -2.28 -6.35 4.53
C PHE A 58 -2.89 -7.73 4.73
N ILE A 59 -4.05 -7.94 4.11
CA ILE A 59 -4.73 -9.23 4.05
C ILE A 59 -3.94 -10.13 3.08
N ASP A 60 -3.69 -11.38 3.45
CA ASP A 60 -2.99 -12.31 2.55
C ASP A 60 -3.93 -12.81 1.44
N TYR A 61 -3.37 -13.19 0.29
CA TYR A 61 -4.11 -13.71 -0.86
C TYR A 61 -3.50 -15.03 -1.35
N HIS A 62 -4.31 -16.09 -1.29
CA HIS A 62 -3.92 -17.42 -1.73
C HIS A 62 -3.87 -17.49 -3.27
N ALA A 63 -2.69 -17.57 -3.87
CA ALA A 63 -2.53 -17.87 -5.29
C ALA A 63 -2.41 -19.39 -5.53
N ASP A 64 -2.57 -19.81 -6.79
CA ASP A 64 -2.47 -21.22 -7.16
C ASP A 64 -1.05 -21.78 -6.87
N GLU A 65 -0.98 -23.05 -6.44
CA GLU A 65 0.20 -23.80 -5.95
C GLU A 65 1.12 -23.03 -4.98
N GLY A 66 0.72 -22.95 -3.71
CA GLY A 66 1.61 -22.76 -2.55
C GLY A 66 2.29 -21.39 -2.42
N ASN A 67 2.06 -20.49 -3.36
CA ASN A 67 2.60 -19.14 -3.35
C ASN A 67 1.54 -18.19 -2.78
N ALA A 68 1.87 -17.50 -1.68
CA ALA A 68 1.09 -16.32 -1.29
C ALA A 68 1.50 -15.17 -2.23
N ALA A 69 0.55 -14.57 -2.94
CA ALA A 69 0.80 -13.33 -3.64
C ALA A 69 0.49 -12.22 -2.64
N GLY A 70 1.49 -11.43 -2.24
CA GLY A 70 1.22 -10.25 -1.43
C GLY A 70 0.06 -9.48 -2.06
N ALA A 71 -1.04 -9.34 -1.33
CA ALA A 71 -2.31 -9.01 -1.96
C ALA A 71 -2.30 -7.65 -2.67
N GLN A 72 -1.35 -6.79 -2.29
CA GLN A 72 -1.24 -5.40 -2.68
C GLN A 72 0.24 -4.98 -2.76
N VAL A 73 0.52 -3.91 -3.52
CA VAL A 73 1.85 -3.28 -3.57
C VAL A 73 2.27 -2.88 -2.15
N GLY A 74 3.46 -3.30 -1.69
CA GLY A 74 3.95 -3.01 -0.34
C GLY A 74 3.52 -4.03 0.72
N ALA A 75 2.76 -5.06 0.35
CA ALA A 75 2.36 -6.19 1.19
C ALA A 75 3.30 -7.40 1.03
N GLY A 76 4.54 -7.20 0.55
CA GLY A 76 5.41 -8.29 0.15
C GLY A 76 5.00 -8.96 -1.17
N ALA A 77 4.23 -8.27 -2.02
CA ALA A 77 4.03 -8.68 -3.42
C ALA A 77 5.40 -8.75 -4.13
N GLU A 78 6.24 -7.77 -3.82
CA GLU A 78 7.62 -7.63 -4.25
C GLU A 78 8.58 -8.70 -3.69
N ASP A 79 8.35 -9.18 -2.45
CA ASP A 79 9.30 -10.02 -1.71
C ASP A 79 9.37 -11.48 -2.22
N LYS A 80 8.37 -11.92 -3.00
CA LYS A 80 8.28 -13.31 -3.51
C LYS A 80 8.53 -13.41 -5.01
N GLY A 81 9.19 -12.42 -5.61
CA GLY A 81 9.42 -12.38 -7.06
C GLY A 81 8.14 -12.12 -7.86
N ALA A 82 7.07 -11.62 -7.22
CA ALA A 82 5.85 -11.27 -7.94
C ALA A 82 6.07 -9.96 -8.69
N VAL A 83 6.21 -10.08 -10.00
CA VAL A 83 6.28 -8.96 -10.96
C VAL A 83 4.90 -8.31 -11.20
N ARG A 84 3.89 -8.59 -10.36
CA ARG A 84 2.49 -8.26 -10.61
C ARG A 84 1.63 -8.25 -9.33
N THR A 85 0.63 -7.36 -9.25
CA THR A 85 -0.39 -7.33 -8.16
C THR A 85 -1.49 -8.38 -8.35
N THR A 86 -2.35 -8.58 -7.33
CA THR A 86 -3.57 -9.40 -7.42
C THR A 86 -4.52 -8.99 -8.54
N TRP A 87 -4.55 -7.70 -8.86
CA TRP A 87 -5.33 -7.13 -9.95
C TRP A 87 -4.63 -7.22 -11.31
N GLY A 88 -3.53 -7.96 -11.42
CA GLY A 88 -2.81 -8.16 -12.67
C GLY A 88 -1.88 -7.03 -13.10
N VAL A 89 -1.67 -5.99 -12.27
CA VAL A 89 -0.85 -4.83 -12.60
C VAL A 89 0.62 -5.18 -12.52
N ALA A 90 1.34 -5.13 -13.64
CA ALA A 90 2.78 -5.40 -13.66
C ALA A 90 3.55 -4.32 -12.88
N LEU A 91 4.51 -4.74 -12.08
CA LEU A 91 5.36 -3.87 -11.27
C LEU A 91 6.80 -3.90 -11.76
N ARG A 92 7.49 -2.77 -11.61
CA ARG A 92 8.93 -2.66 -11.79
C ARG A 92 9.54 -1.91 -10.63
N THR A 93 10.70 -2.37 -10.19
CA THR A 93 11.48 -1.66 -9.19
C THR A 93 12.16 -0.44 -9.80
N VAL A 94 12.05 0.70 -9.11
CA VAL A 94 12.66 1.97 -9.47
C VAL A 94 13.61 2.40 -8.35
N GLN A 95 14.81 2.83 -8.77
CA GLN A 95 15.79 3.45 -7.89
C GLN A 95 15.71 4.97 -8.02
N ALA A 96 15.45 5.67 -6.92
CA ALA A 96 15.44 7.14 -6.84
C ALA A 96 16.40 7.62 -5.75
N GLY A 97 17.64 7.92 -6.12
CA GLY A 97 18.67 8.29 -5.16
C GLY A 97 18.94 7.14 -4.19
N ALA A 98 18.77 7.37 -2.89
CA ALA A 98 18.91 6.32 -1.87
C ALA A 98 17.64 5.47 -1.68
N ALA A 99 16.50 5.85 -2.27
CA ALA A 99 15.23 5.18 -2.07
C ALA A 99 14.95 4.18 -3.19
N GLN A 100 14.44 3.00 -2.83
CA GLN A 100 13.93 1.99 -3.75
C GLN A 100 12.43 1.78 -3.52
N TYR A 101 11.65 1.69 -4.60
CA TYR A 101 10.20 1.43 -4.56
C TYR A 101 9.72 0.80 -5.87
N ASP A 102 8.52 0.24 -5.87
CA ASP A 102 7.92 -0.31 -7.09
C ASP A 102 6.92 0.64 -7.73
N GLU A 103 6.96 0.70 -9.07
CA GLU A 103 6.02 1.44 -9.91
C GLU A 103 5.22 0.52 -10.81
N VAL A 104 4.06 1.01 -11.29
CA VAL A 104 3.33 0.39 -12.39
C VAL A 104 4.20 0.37 -13.65
N ALA A 105 4.55 -0.82 -14.10
CA ALA A 105 5.32 -1.03 -15.32
C ALA A 105 4.43 -0.92 -16.57
N GLU A 106 3.27 -1.58 -16.54
CA GLU A 106 2.35 -1.65 -17.66
C GLU A 106 0.87 -1.62 -17.20
N PRO A 107 0.00 -0.84 -17.84
CA PRO A 107 -1.44 -0.90 -17.59
C PRO A 107 -2.00 -2.27 -18.02
N PRO A 108 -2.63 -3.04 -17.12
CA PRO A 108 -3.04 -4.41 -17.43
C PRO A 108 -4.16 -4.52 -18.46
N LEU A 109 -4.93 -3.45 -18.64
CA LEU A 109 -6.06 -3.39 -19.57
C LEU A 109 -5.70 -2.66 -20.89
N ARG A 110 -4.41 -2.41 -21.17
CA ARG A 110 -3.97 -1.61 -22.34
C ARG A 110 -4.53 -2.11 -23.67
N SER A 111 -4.71 -3.42 -23.83
CA SER A 111 -5.23 -4.03 -25.06
C SER A 111 -6.76 -4.10 -25.15
N PHE A 112 -7.47 -3.69 -24.10
CA PHE A 112 -8.93 -3.78 -24.02
C PHE A 112 -9.51 -2.48 -24.56
N THR A 113 -10.28 -2.57 -25.65
CA THR A 113 -10.91 -1.44 -26.32
C THR A 113 -12.43 -1.45 -26.19
N GLU A 114 -13.01 -2.59 -25.82
CA GLU A 114 -14.46 -2.78 -25.68
C GLU A 114 -14.78 -3.35 -24.29
N ILE A 115 -15.90 -2.92 -23.70
CA ILE A 115 -16.29 -3.33 -22.35
C ILE A 115 -16.49 -4.85 -22.21
N ILE A 116 -16.96 -5.51 -23.27
CA ILE A 116 -17.22 -6.96 -23.27
C ILE A 116 -15.96 -7.79 -22.99
N GLN A 117 -14.78 -7.24 -23.30
CA GLN A 117 -13.51 -7.92 -23.05
C GLN A 117 -13.22 -8.07 -21.55
N MET A 118 -13.83 -7.24 -20.68
CA MET A 118 -13.66 -7.33 -19.22
C MET A 118 -14.03 -8.71 -18.66
N ASP A 119 -14.99 -9.40 -19.29
CA ASP A 119 -15.43 -10.73 -18.87
C ASP A 119 -14.33 -11.79 -19.07
N GLU A 120 -13.34 -11.51 -19.93
CA GLU A 120 -12.21 -12.40 -20.23
C GLU A 120 -10.95 -12.06 -19.41
N TYR A 121 -11.00 -11.05 -18.53
CA TYR A 121 -9.81 -10.61 -17.79
C TYR A 121 -9.36 -11.67 -16.76
N PRO A 122 -8.13 -12.21 -16.86
CA PRO A 122 -7.74 -13.40 -16.10
C PRO A 122 -7.29 -13.10 -14.67
N PHE A 123 -7.18 -11.82 -14.29
CA PHE A 123 -6.65 -11.40 -12.98
C PHE A 123 -7.70 -10.70 -12.13
N TRP A 124 -8.99 -10.96 -12.35
CA TRP A 124 -9.99 -10.55 -11.37
C TRP A 124 -9.73 -11.29 -10.05
N PRO A 125 -9.56 -10.58 -8.93
CA PRO A 125 -9.34 -11.23 -7.65
C PRO A 125 -10.60 -11.96 -7.19
N ASP A 126 -10.43 -13.22 -6.80
CA ASP A 126 -11.47 -14.01 -6.13
C ASP A 126 -11.55 -13.63 -4.63
N PRO A 127 -12.69 -13.08 -4.15
CA PRO A 127 -12.88 -12.72 -2.76
C PRO A 127 -12.70 -13.88 -1.77
N GLU A 128 -12.94 -15.12 -2.21
CA GLU A 128 -12.83 -16.33 -1.37
C GLU A 128 -11.37 -16.77 -1.16
N ARG A 129 -10.42 -16.16 -1.88
CA ARG A 129 -8.99 -16.43 -1.74
C ARG A 129 -8.27 -15.52 -0.74
N PHE A 130 -8.97 -14.56 -0.12
CA PHE A 130 -8.42 -13.70 0.93
C PHE A 130 -8.55 -14.31 2.33
N ASP A 131 -7.53 -14.13 3.18
CA ASP A 131 -7.52 -14.56 4.59
C ASP A 131 -7.93 -13.40 5.52
N TYR A 132 -9.24 -13.23 5.73
CA TYR A 132 -9.84 -12.10 6.48
C TYR A 132 -9.69 -12.15 8.01
#